data_AF-A0A2E3C2I4-F1
#
_entry.id   AF-A0A2E3C2I4-F1
#
_cell.length_a   1.000
_cell.length_b   1.000
_cell.length_c   1.000
_cell.angle_alpha   90.00
_cell.angle_beta   90.00
_cell.angle_gamma   90.00
#
_symmetry.space_group_name_H-M   'P 1'
#
loop_
_entity.id
_entity.type
_entity.pdbx_description
1 polymer ?
#
loop_
_entity_poly.entity_id
_entity_poly.type
_entity_poly.pdbx_seq_one_letter_code
_entity_poly.pdbx_strand_id
1 'polypeptide(L)'
;MTHNMKEALKLLAFVAAMAVFCAVSPIGQNLTVFAVVLSFLVCIHELGHYIWFKRAGVQIEEFAIGMGSPVIARFKRKNGEVWSFRALLVGGYVKPVDDKVATPWGRMKAIIAGPAVNLVFAFFALIAALMLPTSNNIEV
;
A
#
# COMPACT_ATOMS: atom_id res chain seq x y z
N MET A 1 -5.47 -25.02 29.52
CA MET A 1 -6.23 -24.79 28.26
C MET A 1 -7.25 -23.65 28.33
N THR A 2 -7.85 -23.32 29.48
CA THR A 2 -8.92 -22.31 29.58
C THR A 2 -8.45 -20.85 29.60
N HIS A 3 -7.19 -20.58 29.97
CA HIS A 3 -6.61 -19.23 30.02
C HIS A 3 -6.49 -18.60 28.62
N ASN A 4 -5.90 -19.33 27.65
CA ASN A 4 -5.74 -18.83 26.28
C ASN A 4 -7.07 -18.63 25.55
N MET A 5 -8.10 -19.40 25.92
CA MET A 5 -9.44 -19.28 25.32
C MET A 5 -10.17 -18.01 25.79
N LYS A 6 -10.00 -17.60 27.05
CA LYS A 6 -10.56 -16.33 27.55
C LYS A 6 -9.87 -15.12 26.92
N GLU A 7 -8.54 -15.16 26.76
CA GLU A 7 -7.79 -14.08 26.09
C GLU A 7 -8.12 -13.99 24.60
N ALA A 8 -8.26 -15.13 23.91
CA ALA A 8 -8.72 -15.17 22.52
C ALA A 8 -10.14 -14.59 22.38
N LEU A 9 -11.04 -14.90 23.32
CA LEU A 9 -12.40 -14.37 23.31
C LEU A 9 -12.46 -12.85 23.57
N LYS A 10 -11.64 -12.34 24.51
CA LYS A 10 -11.49 -10.88 24.74
C LYS A 10 -10.94 -10.17 23.52
N LEU A 11 -9.92 -10.74 22.88
CA LEU A 11 -9.34 -10.20 21.65
C LEU A 11 -10.39 -10.17 20.53
N LEU A 12 -11.13 -11.26 20.35
CA LEU A 12 -12.21 -11.33 19.35
C LEU A 12 -13.30 -10.29 19.61
N ALA A 13 -13.75 -10.16 20.86
CA ALA A 13 -14.75 -9.16 21.26
C ALA A 13 -14.25 -7.73 21.03
N PHE A 14 -12.98 -7.46 21.34
CA PHE A 14 -12.36 -6.16 21.08
C PHE A 14 -12.27 -5.85 19.59
N VAL A 15 -11.82 -6.80 18.77
CA VAL A 15 -11.76 -6.64 17.30
C VAL A 15 -13.16 -6.42 16.72
N ALA A 16 -14.16 -7.16 17.19
CA ALA A 16 -15.55 -6.98 16.77
C ALA A 16 -16.09 -5.60 17.17
N ALA A 17 -15.87 -5.16 18.41
CA ALA A 17 -16.28 -3.83 18.87
C ALA A 17 -15.61 -2.71 18.05
N MET A 18 -14.32 -2.86 17.73
CA MET A 18 -13.58 -1.90 16.92
C MET A 18 -14.09 -1.87 15.47
N ALA A 19 -14.42 -3.03 14.89
CA ALA A 19 -15.05 -3.11 13.56
C ALA A 19 -16.44 -2.44 13.54
N VAL A 20 -17.26 -2.65 14.58
CA VAL A 20 -18.55 -1.98 14.73
C VAL A 20 -18.37 -0.48 14.86
N PHE A 21 -17.45 -0.02 15.72
CA PHE A 21 -17.12 1.41 15.86
C PHE A 21 -16.68 2.02 14.51
N CYS A 22 -15.82 1.33 13.75
CA CYS A 22 -15.40 1.75 12.42
C CYS A 22 -16.58 1.89 11.44
N ALA A 23 -17.60 1.03 11.55
CA ALA A 23 -18.75 1.04 10.66
C ALA A 23 -19.82 2.09 11.04
N VAL A 24 -20.05 2.34 12.33
CA VAL A 24 -21.16 3.19 12.81
C VAL A 24 -20.75 4.63 13.13
N SER A 25 -19.47 4.87 13.43
CA SER A 25 -19.01 6.23 13.76
C SER A 25 -18.46 6.96 12.54
N PRO A 26 -18.75 8.26 12.35
CA PRO A 26 -18.18 9.04 11.25
C PRO A 26 -16.64 9.06 11.27
N ILE A 27 -16.05 9.10 12.47
CA ILE A 27 -14.59 9.05 12.67
C ILE A 27 -14.06 7.70 12.17
N GLY A 28 -14.71 6.61 12.54
CA GLY A 28 -14.37 5.25 12.13
C GLY A 28 -14.41 5.05 10.61
N GLN A 29 -15.43 5.60 9.95
CA GLN A 29 -15.57 5.54 8.50
C GLN A 29 -14.44 6.31 7.81
N ASN A 30 -14.13 7.53 8.28
CA ASN A 30 -13.03 8.34 7.74
C ASN A 30 -11.68 7.66 7.89
N LEU A 31 -11.40 7.04 9.05
CA LEU A 31 -10.16 6.28 9.27
C LEU A 31 -10.08 5.05 8.35
N THR A 32 -11.21 4.37 8.12
CA THR A 32 -11.27 3.22 7.21
C THR A 32 -10.99 3.64 5.77
N VAL A 33 -11.65 4.70 5.28
CA VAL A 33 -11.41 5.25 3.94
C VAL A 33 -9.96 5.72 3.81
N PHE A 34 -9.44 6.43 4.81
CA PHE A 34 -8.04 6.86 4.83
C PHE A 34 -7.07 5.68 4.72
N ALA A 35 -7.27 4.62 5.52
CA ALA A 35 -6.41 3.44 5.49
C ALA A 35 -6.43 2.74 4.12
N VAL A 36 -7.62 2.62 3.50
CA VAL A 36 -7.77 2.03 2.16
C VAL A 36 -7.07 2.88 1.10
N VAL A 37 -7.31 4.20 1.10
CA VAL A 37 -6.69 5.13 0.13
C VAL A 37 -5.18 5.16 0.31
N LEU A 38 -4.68 5.22 1.54
CA LEU A 38 -3.25 5.18 1.84
C LEU A 38 -2.62 3.88 1.34
N SER A 39 -3.25 2.74 1.63
CA SER A 39 -2.77 1.42 1.17
C SER A 39 -2.66 1.37 -0.35
N PHE A 40 -3.66 1.91 -1.06
CA PHE A 40 -3.66 1.99 -2.51
C PHE A 40 -2.57 2.94 -3.06
N LEU A 41 -2.39 4.11 -2.45
CA LEU A 41 -1.33 5.06 -2.82
C LEU A 41 0.07 4.49 -2.60
N VAL A 42 0.28 3.72 -1.53
CA VAL A 42 1.54 3.01 -1.29
C VAL A 42 1.78 1.96 -2.38
N CYS A 43 0.76 1.22 -2.82
CA CYS A 43 0.91 0.27 -3.93
C CYS A 43 1.40 0.96 -5.21
N ILE A 44 0.84 2.12 -5.55
CA ILE A 44 1.24 2.93 -6.71
C ILE A 44 2.68 3.45 -6.53
N HIS A 45 3.02 3.91 -5.32
CA HIS A 45 4.35 4.41 -4.98
C HIS A 45 5.44 3.36 -5.21
N GLU A 46 5.27 2.18 -4.63
CA GLU A 46 6.22 1.07 -4.78
C GLU A 46 6.27 0.57 -6.23
N LEU A 47 5.14 0.59 -6.93
CA LEU A 47 5.10 0.27 -8.36
C LEU A 47 5.95 1.26 -9.18
N GLY A 48 5.96 2.54 -8.81
CA GLY A 48 6.83 3.55 -9.42
C GLY A 48 8.31 3.22 -9.29
N HIS A 49 8.75 2.85 -8.09
CA HIS A 49 10.11 2.34 -7.85
C HIS A 49 10.41 1.10 -8.68
N TYR A 50 9.52 0.11 -8.65
CA TYR A 50 9.66 -1.14 -9.39
C TYR A 50 9.84 -0.91 -10.88
N ILE A 51 8.97 -0.09 -11.50
CA ILE A 51 9.05 0.24 -12.94
C ILE A 51 10.38 0.92 -13.27
N TRP A 52 10.85 1.84 -12.42
CA TRP A 52 12.13 2.52 -12.64
C TRP A 52 13.30 1.53 -12.63
N PHE A 53 13.40 0.66 -11.63
CA PHE A 53 14.45 -0.36 -11.56
C PHE A 53 14.44 -1.29 -12.78
N LYS A 54 13.24 -1.73 -13.20
CA LYS A 54 13.09 -2.56 -14.41
C LYS A 54 13.57 -1.84 -15.68
N ARG A 55 13.25 -0.55 -15.83
CA ARG A 55 13.70 0.27 -16.97
C ARG A 55 15.20 0.53 -16.96
N ALA A 56 15.80 0.64 -15.77
CA ALA A 56 17.24 0.78 -15.59
C ALA A 56 18.02 -0.54 -15.78
N GLY A 57 17.35 -1.65 -16.13
CA GLY A 57 18.00 -2.96 -16.31
C GLY A 57 18.46 -3.59 -15.00
N VAL A 58 17.92 -3.16 -13.86
CA VAL A 58 18.25 -3.66 -12.53
C VAL A 58 17.36 -4.86 -12.22
N GLN A 59 17.99 -5.96 -11.81
CA GLN A 59 17.25 -7.14 -11.37
C GLN A 59 16.70 -6.91 -9.96
N ILE A 60 15.46 -7.34 -9.73
CA ILE A 60 14.76 -7.16 -8.45
C ILE A 60 14.65 -8.53 -7.79
N GLU A 61 14.98 -8.62 -6.51
CA GLU A 61 14.87 -9.84 -5.71
C GLU A 61 13.43 -10.00 -5.23
N GLU A 62 12.91 -8.96 -4.58
CA GLU A 62 11.56 -8.96 -4.00
C GLU A 62 10.87 -7.61 -4.21
N PHE A 63 9.62 -7.68 -4.68
CA PHE A 63 8.67 -6.58 -4.69
C PHE A 63 7.61 -6.89 -3.64
N ALA A 64 7.54 -6.08 -2.59
CA ALA A 64 6.65 -6.30 -1.46
C ALA A 64 5.62 -5.18 -1.36
N ILE A 65 4.35 -5.58 -1.29
CA ILE A 65 3.24 -4.71 -0.91
C ILE A 65 2.89 -5.03 0.54
N GLY A 66 2.87 -4.01 1.39
CA GLY A 66 2.78 -4.15 2.83
C GLY A 66 4.14 -4.37 3.51
N MET A 67 4.13 -4.36 4.83
CA MET A 67 5.29 -4.51 5.69
C MET A 67 5.05 -5.53 6.80
N GLY A 68 6.11 -5.92 7.49
CA GLY A 68 6.04 -6.78 8.68
C GLY A 68 5.68 -8.24 8.39
N SER A 69 5.25 -8.93 9.46
CA SER A 69 4.83 -10.33 9.48
C SER A 69 3.36 -10.40 9.95
N PRO A 70 2.54 -11.35 9.47
CA PRO A 70 2.86 -12.43 8.53
C PRO A 70 2.87 -11.99 7.05
N VAL A 71 3.63 -12.72 6.25
CA VAL A 71 3.49 -12.70 4.78
C VAL A 71 2.23 -13.49 4.44
N ILE A 72 1.24 -12.82 3.86
CA ILE A 72 -0.05 -13.41 3.51
C ILE A 72 0.08 -14.23 2.23
N ALA A 73 0.80 -13.69 1.23
CA ALA A 73 0.98 -14.35 -0.05
C ALA A 73 2.37 -14.08 -0.61
N ARG A 74 2.90 -15.05 -1.36
CA ARG A 74 4.18 -14.92 -2.05
C ARG A 74 4.10 -15.62 -3.41
N PHE A 75 4.46 -14.91 -4.47
CA PHE A 75 4.42 -15.39 -5.85
C PHE A 75 5.80 -15.26 -6.46
N LYS A 76 6.40 -16.37 -6.87
CA LYS A 76 7.68 -16.36 -7.59
C LYS A 76 7.43 -16.28 -9.10
N ARG A 77 7.96 -15.24 -9.73
CA ARG A 77 7.88 -15.04 -11.18
C ARG A 77 8.92 -15.90 -11.90
N LYS A 78 8.67 -16.17 -13.20
CA LYS A 78 9.57 -16.95 -14.07
C LYS A 78 10.98 -16.38 -14.19
N ASN A 79 11.12 -15.06 -14.02
CA ASN A 79 12.40 -14.34 -14.04
C ASN A 79 13.14 -14.36 -12.68
N GLY A 80 12.65 -15.11 -11.69
CA GLY A 80 13.25 -15.22 -10.36
C GLY A 80 12.78 -14.18 -9.35
N GLU A 81 12.07 -13.13 -9.77
CA GLU A 81 11.53 -12.09 -8.88
C GLU A 81 10.45 -12.67 -7.95
N VAL A 82 10.44 -12.23 -6.69
CA VAL A 82 9.41 -12.60 -5.72
C VAL A 82 8.46 -11.43 -5.51
N TRP A 83 7.16 -11.65 -5.66
CA TRP A 83 6.13 -10.70 -5.26
C TRP A 83 5.54 -11.14 -3.93
N SER A 84 5.62 -10.32 -2.90
CA SER A 84 5.06 -10.63 -1.59
C SER A 84 3.97 -9.65 -1.18
N PHE A 85 2.95 -10.18 -0.52
CA PHE A 85 1.85 -9.42 0.06
C PHE A 85 1.87 -9.66 1.57
N ARG A 86 1.96 -8.58 2.35
CA ARG A 86 2.12 -8.63 3.81
C ARG A 86 0.94 -7.96 4.50
N ALA A 87 0.69 -8.34 5.75
CA ALA A 87 -0.52 -7.92 6.46
C ALA A 87 -0.64 -6.41 6.72
N LEU A 88 0.47 -5.69 6.92
CA LEU A 88 0.43 -4.27 7.21
C LEU A 88 0.59 -3.44 5.93
N LEU A 89 -0.51 -2.95 5.36
CA LEU A 89 -0.53 -2.18 4.10
C LEU A 89 -0.04 -0.72 4.24
N VAL A 90 0.56 -0.35 5.37
CA VAL A 90 1.09 1.00 5.66
C VAL A 90 2.45 1.25 4.99
N GLY A 91 2.93 0.33 4.16
CA GLY A 91 4.23 0.44 3.49
C GLY A 91 4.44 -0.64 2.43
N GLY A 92 5.66 -0.73 1.93
CA GLY A 92 6.11 -1.73 0.98
C GLY A 92 7.60 -1.52 0.71
N TYR A 93 8.18 -2.34 -0.14
CA TYR A 93 9.57 -2.12 -0.58
C TYR A 93 9.87 -2.81 -1.90
N VAL A 94 10.86 -2.26 -2.60
CA VAL A 94 11.48 -2.89 -3.77
C VAL A 94 12.94 -3.20 -3.44
N LYS A 95 13.28 -4.49 -3.39
CA LYS A 95 14.64 -4.96 -3.08
C LYS A 95 15.38 -5.30 -4.38
N PRO A 96 16.33 -4.48 -4.85
CA PRO A 96 17.18 -4.83 -5.99
C PRO A 96 18.21 -5.92 -5.62
N VAL A 97 18.59 -6.76 -6.59
CA VAL A 97 19.63 -7.81 -6.44
C VAL A 97 21.03 -7.21 -6.44
N ASP A 98 21.28 -6.24 -7.31
CA ASP A 98 22.60 -5.64 -7.52
C ASP A 98 22.56 -4.12 -7.29
N ASP A 99 23.70 -3.57 -6.87
CA ASP A 99 23.99 -2.15 -6.84
C ASP A 99 24.20 -1.54 -8.24
N LYS A 100 23.60 -2.08 -9.32
CA LYS A 100 23.70 -1.50 -10.68
C LYS A 100 23.24 -0.04 -10.76
N VAL A 101 22.54 0.42 -9.73
CA VAL A 101 22.13 1.81 -9.54
C VAL A 101 23.22 2.66 -8.87
N ALA A 102 24.44 2.15 -8.65
CA ALA A 102 25.51 2.75 -7.83
C ALA A 102 25.95 4.17 -8.20
N THR A 103 25.58 4.69 -9.37
CA THR A 103 25.77 6.11 -9.66
C THR A 103 24.89 6.98 -8.75
N PRO A 104 25.39 8.09 -8.19
CA PRO A 104 24.57 8.98 -7.35
C PRO A 104 23.27 9.41 -8.03
N TRP A 105 23.34 9.70 -9.33
CA TRP A 105 22.20 10.08 -10.16
C TRP A 105 21.20 8.94 -10.37
N GLY A 106 21.68 7.71 -10.57
CA GLY A 106 20.82 6.53 -10.67
C GLY A 106 20.03 6.31 -9.38
N ARG A 107 20.70 6.41 -8.22
CA ARG A 107 20.07 6.24 -6.91
C ARG A 107 19.03 7.32 -6.66
N MET A 108 19.38 8.57 -6.94
CA MET A 108 18.45 9.70 -6.79
C MET A 108 17.18 9.51 -7.62
N LYS A 109 17.31 9.14 -8.90
CA LYS A 109 16.15 8.89 -9.77
C LYS A 109 15.30 7.72 -9.27
N ALA A 110 15.94 6.67 -8.76
CA ALA A 110 15.23 5.53 -8.19
C ALA A 110 14.43 5.93 -6.94
N ILE A 111 15.01 6.74 -6.04
CA ILE A 111 14.33 7.24 -4.83
C ILE A 111 13.18 8.19 -5.18
N ILE A 112 13.30 9.00 -6.22
CA ILE A 112 12.26 9.96 -6.61
C ILE A 112 11.13 9.29 -7.42
N ALA A 113 11.38 8.11 -8.01
CA ALA A 113 10.42 7.43 -8.89
C ALA A 113 9.06 7.16 -8.21
N GLY A 114 9.04 6.67 -6.96
CA GLY A 114 7.81 6.42 -6.21
C GLY A 114 6.99 7.69 -5.98
N PRO A 115 7.56 8.73 -5.32
CA PRO A 115 6.89 10.02 -5.14
C PRO A 115 6.42 10.66 -6.45
N ALA A 116 7.22 10.58 -7.51
CA ALA A 116 6.87 11.15 -8.81
C ALA A 116 5.63 10.49 -9.42
N VAL A 117 5.52 9.16 -9.34
CA VAL A 117 4.33 8.45 -9.84
C VAL A 117 3.09 8.80 -9.01
N ASN A 118 3.22 8.96 -7.69
CA ASN A 118 2.10 9.43 -6.87
C ASN A 118 1.65 10.86 -7.25
N LEU A 119 2.58 11.76 -7.56
CA LEU A 119 2.24 13.12 -8.00
C LEU A 119 1.51 13.11 -9.35
N VAL A 120 1.98 12.30 -10.30
CA VAL A 120 1.32 12.10 -11.59
C VAL A 120 -0.08 11.51 -11.39
N PHE A 121 -0.21 10.48 -10.55
CA PHE A 121 -1.50 9.89 -10.22
C PHE A 121 -2.44 10.92 -9.57
N ALA A 122 -1.95 11.70 -8.60
CA ALA A 122 -2.74 12.74 -7.93
C ALA A 122 -3.23 13.81 -8.90
N PHE A 123 -2.40 14.23 -9.85
CA PHE A 123 -2.79 15.18 -10.90
C PHE A 123 -3.98 14.65 -11.71
N PHE A 124 -3.90 13.42 -12.22
CA PHE A 124 -4.99 12.83 -13.00
C PHE A 124 -6.22 12.51 -12.16
N ALA A 125 -6.04 12.05 -10.92
CA ALA A 125 -7.13 11.79 -9.98
C ALA A 125 -7.89 13.08 -9.66
N LEU A 126 -7.19 14.21 -9.50
CA LEU A 126 -7.81 15.51 -9.30
C LEU A 126 -8.64 15.94 -10.51
N ILE A 127 -8.10 15.82 -11.72
CA ILE A 127 -8.86 16.14 -12.94
C ILE A 127 -10.10 15.25 -13.05
N ALA A 128 -9.96 13.94 -12.82
CA ALA A 128 -11.10 13.02 -12.84
C ALA A 128 -12.16 13.39 -11.79
N ALA A 129 -11.75 13.77 -10.58
CA ALA A 129 -12.66 14.19 -9.52
C ALA A 129 -13.43 15.48 -9.89
N LEU A 130 -12.77 16.44 -10.56
CA LEU A 130 -13.42 17.68 -11.03
C LEU A 130 -14.43 17.42 -12.16
N MET A 131 -14.31 16.32 -12.89
CA MET A 131 -15.24 15.92 -13.95
C MET A 131 -16.46 15.15 -13.42
N LEU A 132 -16.45 14.72 -12.16
CA LEU A 132 -17.60 14.02 -11.57
C LEU A 132 -18.76 14.99 -11.34
N PRO A 133 -19.99 14.66 -11.79
CA PRO A 133 -21.17 15.44 -11.47
C PRO A 133 -21.36 15.49 -9.96
N THR A 134 -21.28 16.69 -9.38
CA THR A 134 -21.63 16.91 -7.98
C THR A 134 -23.14 17.08 -7.91
N SER A 135 -23.86 15.99 -7.55
CA SER A 135 -25.28 16.10 -7.23
C SER A 135 -25.44 16.82 -5.89
N ASN A 136 -25.62 18.14 -5.95
CA ASN A 136 -26.02 18.92 -4.79
C ASN A 136 -27.50 18.66 -4.51
N ASN A 137 -27.83 17.49 -3.97
CA ASN A 137 -29.14 17.25 -3.37
C ASN A 137 -29.13 17.80 -1.95
N ILE A 138 -29.13 19.13 -1.84
CA ILE A 138 -29.66 19.83 -0.67
C ILE A 138 -31.08 20.22 -1.06
N GLU A 139 -32.00 19.26 -0.97
CA GLU A 139 -33.41 19.63 -0.81
C GLU A 139 -33.54 20.12 0.64
N VAL A 140 -33.93 21.38 0.76
CA VAL A 140 -34.21 22.13 2.00
C VAL A 140 -35.55 21.66 2.57
#